data_AF-A0A932KIK0-F1
#
_entry.id   AF-A0A932KIK0-F1
#
_cell.length_a   1.000
_cell.length_b   1.000
_cell.length_c   1.000
_cell.angle_alpha   90.00
_cell.angle_beta   90.00
_cell.angle_gamma   90.00
#
_symmetry.space_group_name_H-M   'P 1'
#
loop_
_entity.id
_entity.type
_entity.pdbx_description
1 polymer ?
#
loop_
_entity_poly.entity_id
_entity_poly.type
_entity_poly.pdbx_seq_one_letter_code
_entity_poly.pdbx_strand_id
1 'polypeptide(L)'
;MHKSPPHPLIKFVVMSAVFFLVGTVHGVLQVIHPIRVWLDSIGSPYGGPGHMIDPLAHAHINMVGGVVLLVMAASYYLLPVLSNRPLYSLRLVNHTFWWVSLGVTGFYSTLLFFGIWEGFLYLEHPAKVEEAHRYYPPVIAAVSTVMGIGFWCYFANIFLTARDIYKSRP
;
A
#
# COMPACT_ATOMS: atom_id res chain seq x y z
N MET A 1 36.91 7.33 2.99
CA MET A 1 36.42 5.96 2.77
C MET A 1 34.89 5.98 2.88
N HIS A 2 34.19 6.18 1.76
CA HIS A 2 32.73 6.28 1.68
C HIS A 2 32.16 4.87 1.92
N LYS A 3 31.82 4.53 3.17
CA LYS A 3 31.10 3.28 3.47
C LYS A 3 29.69 3.44 2.91
N SER A 4 29.44 2.91 1.71
CA SER A 4 28.10 2.81 1.14
C SER A 4 27.19 2.16 2.18
N PRO A 5 26.11 2.82 2.64
CA PRO A 5 25.22 2.21 3.61
C PRO A 5 24.55 0.97 3.00
N PRO A 6 24.32 -0.09 3.79
CA PRO A 6 24.08 -1.45 3.29
C PRO A 6 22.69 -1.61 2.67
N HIS A 7 22.56 -1.53 1.34
CA HIS A 7 21.44 -2.02 0.51
C HIS A 7 19.98 -2.00 1.09
N PRO A 8 19.52 -1.07 1.95
CA PRO A 8 18.21 -1.23 2.60
C PRO A 8 17.10 -0.60 1.75
N LEU A 9 17.46 0.16 0.72
CA LEU A 9 16.53 0.89 -0.14
C LEU A 9 16.23 0.11 -1.41
N ILE A 10 17.10 -0.80 -1.85
CA ILE A 10 16.87 -1.60 -3.06
C ILE A 10 15.62 -2.48 -2.90
N LYS A 11 15.37 -3.00 -1.69
CA LYS A 11 14.14 -3.73 -1.38
C LYS A 11 12.88 -2.88 -1.55
N PHE A 12 12.93 -1.56 -1.27
CA PHE A 12 11.79 -0.68 -1.54
C PHE A 12 11.55 -0.54 -3.03
N VAL A 13 12.61 -0.33 -3.82
CA VAL A 13 12.52 -0.19 -5.28
C VAL A 13 12.02 -1.48 -5.92
N VAL A 14 12.59 -2.62 -5.54
CA VAL A 14 12.17 -3.94 -6.04
C VAL A 14 10.73 -4.23 -5.66
N MET A 15 10.35 -4.02 -4.39
CA MET A 15 8.98 -4.27 -3.94
C MET A 15 7.98 -3.32 -4.61
N SER A 16 8.36 -2.06 -4.82
CA SER A 16 7.56 -1.10 -5.58
C SER A 16 7.32 -1.59 -7.01
N ALA A 17 8.37 -2.02 -7.71
CA ALA A 17 8.23 -2.55 -9.07
C ALA A 17 7.32 -3.80 -9.09
N VAL A 18 7.43 -4.69 -8.11
CA VAL A 18 6.57 -5.87 -7.97
C VAL A 18 5.12 -5.46 -7.76
N PHE A 19 4.83 -4.58 -6.81
CA PHE A 19 3.46 -4.12 -6.55
C PHE A 19 2.86 -3.37 -7.73
N PHE A 20 3.65 -2.56 -8.42
CA PHE A 20 3.22 -1.86 -9.62
C PHE A 20 2.91 -2.84 -10.78
N LEU A 21 3.71 -3.90 -10.92
CA LEU A 21 3.44 -4.98 -11.86
C LEU A 21 2.13 -5.70 -11.51
N VAL A 22 1.94 -6.07 -10.25
CA VAL A 22 0.70 -6.71 -9.75
C VAL A 22 -0.51 -5.83 -10.04
N GLY A 23 -0.43 -4.53 -9.72
CA GLY A 23 -1.51 -3.61 -9.98
C GLY A 23 -1.76 -3.40 -11.48
N THR A 24 -0.73 -3.33 -12.31
CA THR A 24 -0.89 -3.25 -13.78
C THR A 24 -1.58 -4.49 -14.33
N VAL A 25 -1.17 -5.69 -13.93
CA VAL A 25 -1.84 -6.95 -14.29
C VAL A 25 -3.30 -6.93 -13.83
N HIS A 26 -3.57 -6.49 -12.60
CA HIS A 26 -4.93 -6.34 -12.10
C HIS A 26 -5.76 -5.37 -12.95
N GLY A 27 -5.19 -4.23 -13.38
CA GLY A 27 -5.87 -3.28 -14.25
C GLY A 27 -6.23 -3.85 -15.61
N VAL A 28 -5.33 -4.65 -16.20
CA VAL A 28 -5.63 -5.37 -17.45
C VAL A 28 -6.75 -6.40 -17.24
N LEU A 29 -6.74 -7.14 -16.13
CA LEU A 29 -7.79 -8.11 -15.81
C LEU A 29 -9.17 -7.44 -15.67
N GLN A 30 -9.24 -6.25 -15.07
CA GLN A 30 -10.51 -5.53 -14.85
C GLN A 30 -11.20 -5.07 -16.15
N VAL A 31 -10.44 -4.86 -17.23
CA VAL A 31 -10.99 -4.42 -18.53
C VAL A 31 -11.29 -5.57 -19.49
N ILE A 32 -10.87 -6.80 -19.17
CA ILE A 32 -11.20 -7.99 -19.96
C ILE A 32 -12.71 -8.25 -19.87
N HIS A 33 -13.37 -8.37 -21.01
CA HIS A 33 -14.84 -8.36 -21.12
C HIS A 33 -15.55 -9.31 -20.13
N PRO A 34 -15.20 -10.61 -20.01
CA PRO A 34 -15.81 -11.49 -19.00
C PRO A 34 -15.74 -10.97 -17.56
N ILE A 35 -14.59 -10.42 -17.17
CA ILE A 35 -14.35 -9.93 -15.80
C ILE A 35 -15.08 -8.61 -15.60
N ARG A 36 -15.05 -7.73 -16.61
CA ARG A 36 -15.74 -6.44 -16.57
C ARG A 36 -17.25 -6.61 -16.39
N VAL A 37 -17.86 -7.52 -17.16
CA VAL A 37 -19.30 -7.82 -17.04
C VAL A 37 -19.65 -8.33 -15.64
N TRP A 38 -18.81 -9.19 -15.07
CA TRP A 38 -19.02 -9.65 -13.70
C TRP A 38 -18.87 -8.52 -12.68
N LEU A 39 -17.82 -7.68 -12.80
CA LEU A 39 -17.62 -6.51 -11.93
C LEU A 39 -18.79 -5.52 -12.01
N ASP A 40 -19.28 -5.24 -13.21
CA ASP A 40 -20.43 -4.36 -13.42
C ASP A 40 -21.71 -4.98 -12.82
N SER A 41 -21.86 -6.32 -12.86
CA SER A 41 -23.00 -7.02 -12.26
C SER A 41 -23.04 -6.94 -10.72
N ILE A 42 -21.88 -6.72 -10.08
CA ILE A 42 -21.76 -6.53 -8.63
C ILE A 42 -21.59 -5.04 -8.25
N GLY A 43 -21.94 -4.12 -9.15
CA GLY A 43 -22.03 -2.68 -8.87
C GLY A 43 -20.78 -1.84 -9.12
N SER A 44 -19.71 -2.42 -9.71
CA SER A 44 -18.54 -1.63 -10.09
C SER A 44 -18.92 -0.44 -11.01
N PRO A 45 -18.29 0.75 -10.88
CA PRO A 45 -17.18 1.10 -9.98
C PRO A 45 -17.57 1.91 -8.74
N TYR A 46 -18.82 2.35 -8.63
CA TYR A 46 -19.27 3.29 -7.58
C TYR A 46 -20.25 2.68 -6.57
N GLY A 47 -20.71 1.45 -6.79
CA GLY A 47 -21.67 0.76 -5.92
C GLY A 47 -21.30 -0.68 -5.61
N GLY A 48 -22.03 -1.27 -4.67
CA GLY A 48 -21.94 -2.70 -4.34
C GLY A 48 -20.52 -3.22 -3.98
N PRO A 49 -20.36 -4.55 -4.01
CA PRO A 49 -19.08 -5.21 -3.72
C PRO A 49 -17.96 -4.89 -4.71
N GLY A 50 -18.32 -4.56 -5.97
CA GLY A 50 -17.35 -4.29 -7.04
C GLY A 50 -16.40 -3.13 -6.75
N HIS A 51 -16.81 -2.16 -5.93
CA HIS A 51 -15.97 -1.03 -5.51
C HIS A 51 -14.71 -1.46 -4.71
N MET A 52 -14.76 -2.60 -4.02
CA MET A 52 -13.60 -3.09 -3.27
C MET A 52 -12.50 -3.63 -4.19
N ILE A 53 -12.88 -4.24 -5.31
CA ILE A 53 -11.95 -4.83 -6.28
C ILE A 53 -11.45 -3.76 -7.25
N ASP A 54 -12.38 -3.01 -7.85
CA ASP A 54 -12.10 -2.23 -9.06
C ASP A 54 -11.29 -0.95 -8.73
N PRO A 55 -11.78 0.01 -7.95
CA PRO A 55 -10.99 1.16 -7.53
C PRO A 55 -10.15 0.93 -6.27
N LEU A 56 -10.69 0.33 -5.19
CA LEU A 56 -9.99 0.32 -3.90
C LEU A 56 -8.73 -0.55 -3.92
N ALA A 57 -8.84 -1.83 -4.26
CA ALA A 57 -7.68 -2.73 -4.26
C ALA A 57 -6.65 -2.32 -5.32
N HIS A 58 -7.10 -2.06 -6.56
CA HIS A 58 -6.21 -1.67 -7.66
C HIS A 58 -5.48 -0.34 -7.42
N ALA A 59 -6.19 0.71 -6.99
CA ALA A 59 -5.55 2.00 -6.77
C ALA A 59 -4.54 1.94 -5.62
N HIS A 60 -4.85 1.23 -4.53
CA HIS A 60 -3.94 1.16 -3.37
C HIS A 60 -2.67 0.35 -3.67
N ILE A 61 -2.76 -0.77 -4.39
CA ILE A 61 -1.56 -1.55 -4.75
C ILE A 61 -0.65 -0.77 -5.69
N ASN A 62 -1.20 -0.02 -6.65
CA ASN A 62 -0.42 0.81 -7.57
C ASN A 62 0.13 2.08 -6.92
N MET A 63 -0.71 2.83 -6.20
CA MET A 63 -0.32 4.10 -5.60
C MET A 63 0.53 3.87 -4.35
N VAL A 64 0.04 3.13 -3.36
CA VAL A 64 0.78 2.94 -2.11
C VAL A 64 1.89 1.92 -2.29
N GLY A 65 1.57 0.77 -2.87
CA GLY A 65 2.55 -0.30 -3.13
C GLY A 65 3.60 0.10 -4.16
N GLY A 66 3.19 0.66 -5.30
CA GLY A 66 4.10 1.08 -6.35
C GLY A 66 4.74 2.45 -6.07
N VAL A 67 3.97 3.52 -6.22
CA VAL A 67 4.50 4.90 -6.28
C VAL A 67 5.05 5.37 -4.92
N VAL A 68 4.29 5.23 -3.84
CA VAL A 68 4.67 5.76 -2.52
C VAL A 68 5.92 5.06 -1.98
N LEU A 69 6.02 3.73 -2.08
CA LEU A 69 7.24 2.99 -1.70
C LEU A 69 8.47 3.46 -2.47
N LEU A 70 8.33 3.75 -3.77
CA LEU A 70 9.42 4.32 -4.58
C LEU A 70 9.80 5.72 -4.09
N VAL A 71 8.82 6.59 -3.83
CA VAL A 71 9.05 7.94 -3.31
C VAL A 71 9.72 7.90 -1.93
N MET A 72 9.34 6.97 -1.06
CA MET A 72 10.00 6.74 0.24
C MET A 72 11.45 6.29 0.07
N ALA A 73 11.74 5.43 -0.91
CA ALA A 73 13.11 5.03 -1.21
C ALA A 73 13.94 6.22 -1.70
N ALA A 74 13.38 7.01 -2.62
CA ALA A 74 14.01 8.20 -3.18
C ALA A 74 14.28 9.25 -2.09
N SER A 75 13.33 9.50 -1.19
CA SER A 75 13.51 10.46 -0.11
C SER A 75 14.59 10.02 0.90
N TYR A 76 14.62 8.74 1.27
CA TYR A 76 15.67 8.19 2.13
C TYR A 76 17.06 8.21 1.49
N TYR A 77 17.14 8.17 0.15
CA TYR A 77 18.40 8.32 -0.58
C TYR A 77 18.81 9.80 -0.71
N LEU A 78 17.88 10.67 -1.11
CA LEU A 78 18.16 12.07 -1.41
C LEU A 78 18.46 12.89 -0.15
N LEU A 79 17.78 12.62 0.97
CA LEU A 79 17.98 13.40 2.20
C LEU A 79 19.43 13.40 2.67
N PRO A 80 20.11 12.24 2.81
CA PRO A 80 21.52 12.23 3.18
C PRO A 80 22.44 12.88 2.16
N VAL A 81 22.14 12.71 0.87
CA VAL A 81 22.94 13.27 -0.22
C VAL A 81 22.87 14.80 -0.22
N LEU A 82 21.68 15.37 -0.07
CA LEU A 82 21.46 16.82 -0.10
C LEU A 82 21.92 17.52 1.18
N SER A 83 21.77 16.88 2.33
CA SER A 83 22.13 17.46 3.63
C SER A 83 23.56 17.12 4.08
N ASN A 84 24.22 16.18 3.41
CA ASN A 84 25.51 15.60 3.79
C ASN A 84 25.52 15.09 5.25
N ARG A 85 24.37 14.56 5.71
CA ARG A 85 24.16 14.04 7.06
C ARG A 85 23.51 12.64 6.98
N PRO A 86 23.85 11.71 7.89
CA PRO A 86 23.19 10.41 7.91
C PRO A 86 21.72 10.53 8.30
N LEU A 87 20.89 9.57 7.88
CA LEU A 87 19.51 9.43 8.38
C LEU A 87 19.52 9.19 9.89
N TYR A 88 18.47 9.64 10.57
CA TYR A 88 18.30 9.45 12.01
C TYR A 88 18.38 7.97 12.44
N SER A 89 17.62 7.08 11.77
CA SER A 89 17.66 5.65 12.09
C SER A 89 17.42 4.74 10.89
N LEU A 90 18.41 3.89 10.58
CA LEU A 90 18.29 2.83 9.57
C LEU A 90 17.34 1.69 10.02
N ARG A 91 17.18 1.47 11.34
CA ARG A 91 16.19 0.52 11.85
C ARG A 91 14.77 0.99 11.55
N LEU A 92 14.52 2.29 11.69
CA LEU A 92 13.22 2.87 11.40
C LEU A 92 12.88 2.80 9.91
N VAL A 93 13.88 2.98 9.02
CA VAL A 93 13.73 2.68 7.57
C VAL A 93 13.28 1.23 7.34
N ASN A 94 13.90 0.27 8.04
CA ASN A 94 13.52 -1.14 7.91
C ASN A 94 12.10 -1.42 8.42
N HIS A 95 11.69 -0.79 9.52
CA HIS A 95 10.32 -0.89 10.01
C HIS A 95 9.31 -0.28 9.03
N THR A 96 9.58 0.92 8.51
CA THR A 96 8.76 1.55 7.46
C THR A 96 8.53 0.58 6.30
N PHE A 97 9.60 -0.06 5.80
CA PHE A 97 9.48 -1.04 4.72
C PHE A 97 8.48 -2.15 5.07
N TRP A 98 8.71 -2.86 6.17
CA TRP A 98 7.92 -4.03 6.52
C TRP A 98 6.47 -3.67 6.82
N TRP A 99 6.23 -2.60 7.57
CA TRP A 99 4.88 -2.18 7.92
C TRP A 99 4.08 -1.72 6.70
N VAL A 100 4.68 -0.93 5.80
CA VAL A 100 4.01 -0.49 4.57
C VAL A 100 3.80 -1.66 3.62
N SER A 101 4.82 -2.50 3.36
CA SER A 101 4.70 -3.62 2.43
C SER A 101 3.72 -4.69 2.92
N LEU A 102 3.76 -5.08 4.20
CA LEU A 102 2.80 -6.02 4.76
C LEU A 102 1.40 -5.42 4.85
N GLY A 103 1.30 -4.14 5.22
CA GLY A 103 0.03 -3.42 5.28
C GLY A 103 -0.66 -3.35 3.92
N VAL A 104 0.06 -2.95 2.86
CA VAL A 104 -0.46 -2.92 1.48
C VAL A 104 -0.84 -4.30 0.97
N THR A 105 0.02 -5.31 1.20
CA THR A 105 -0.24 -6.68 0.75
C THR A 105 -1.49 -7.25 1.41
N GLY A 106 -1.60 -7.06 2.73
CA GLY A 106 -2.78 -7.45 3.48
C GLY A 106 -4.01 -6.70 2.97
N PHE A 107 -3.92 -5.38 2.81
CA PHE A 107 -5.06 -4.55 2.43
C PHE A 107 -5.59 -4.95 1.06
N TYR A 108 -4.68 -5.16 0.09
CA TYR A 108 -4.99 -5.66 -1.23
C TYR A 108 -5.66 -7.04 -1.19
N SER A 109 -5.08 -7.99 -0.46
CA SER A 109 -5.58 -9.36 -0.38
C SER A 109 -6.96 -9.42 0.31
N THR A 110 -7.14 -8.65 1.37
CA THR A 110 -8.39 -8.54 2.12
C THR A 110 -9.50 -7.94 1.26
N LEU A 111 -9.23 -6.85 0.53
CA LEU A 111 -10.22 -6.24 -0.36
C LEU A 111 -10.61 -7.15 -1.53
N LEU A 112 -9.64 -7.85 -2.14
CA LEU A 112 -9.94 -8.82 -3.18
C LEU A 112 -10.80 -9.97 -2.65
N PHE A 113 -10.41 -10.55 -1.51
CA PHE A 113 -11.14 -11.67 -0.93
C PHE A 113 -12.58 -11.29 -0.58
N PHE A 114 -12.77 -10.19 0.14
CA PHE A 114 -14.11 -9.74 0.54
C PHE A 114 -14.93 -9.23 -0.65
N GLY A 115 -14.32 -8.53 -1.60
CA GLY A 115 -15.03 -8.08 -2.80
C GLY A 115 -15.52 -9.24 -3.66
N ILE A 116 -14.71 -10.31 -3.79
CA ILE A 116 -15.12 -11.51 -4.54
C ILE A 116 -16.21 -12.26 -3.78
N TRP A 117 -16.00 -12.51 -2.48
CA TRP A 117 -16.98 -13.20 -1.63
C TRP A 117 -18.32 -12.47 -1.64
N GLU A 118 -18.32 -11.17 -1.35
CA GLU A 118 -19.54 -10.37 -1.29
C GLU A 118 -20.16 -10.22 -2.67
N GLY A 119 -19.37 -10.17 -3.74
CA GLY A 119 -19.84 -10.21 -5.13
C GLY A 119 -20.66 -11.47 -5.44
N PHE A 120 -20.18 -12.64 -5.03
CA PHE A 120 -20.95 -13.89 -5.18
C PHE A 120 -22.21 -13.91 -4.30
N LEU A 121 -22.11 -13.48 -3.04
CA LEU A 121 -23.28 -13.38 -2.15
C LEU A 121 -24.34 -12.41 -2.68
N TYR A 122 -23.93 -11.30 -3.30
CA TYR A 122 -24.83 -10.30 -3.85
C TYR A 122 -25.67 -10.86 -5.00
N LEU A 123 -25.07 -11.74 -5.82
CA LEU A 123 -25.76 -12.38 -6.95
C LEU A 123 -26.64 -13.55 -6.52
N GLU A 124 -26.20 -14.39 -5.57
CA GLU A 124 -26.90 -15.63 -5.21
C GLU A 124 -27.85 -15.48 -4.01
N HIS A 125 -27.45 -14.67 -3.01
CA HIS A 125 -28.09 -14.62 -1.69
C HIS A 125 -28.08 -13.19 -1.11
N PRO A 126 -28.84 -12.24 -1.69
CA PRO A 126 -28.78 -10.83 -1.31
C PRO A 126 -29.10 -10.57 0.18
N ALA A 127 -29.91 -11.42 0.82
CA ALA A 127 -30.22 -11.34 2.25
C ALA A 127 -29.03 -11.61 3.17
N LYS A 128 -27.95 -12.26 2.68
CA LYS A 128 -26.74 -12.57 3.47
C LYS A 128 -25.63 -11.53 3.32
N VAL A 129 -25.80 -10.55 2.42
CA VAL A 129 -24.82 -9.48 2.18
C VAL A 129 -24.64 -8.62 3.44
N GLU A 130 -25.73 -8.29 4.13
CA GLU A 130 -25.70 -7.49 5.35
C GLU A 130 -24.96 -8.19 6.51
N GLU A 131 -25.05 -9.52 6.57
CA GLU A 131 -24.29 -10.32 7.54
C GLU A 131 -22.79 -10.34 7.20
N ALA A 132 -22.43 -10.44 5.92
CA ALA A 132 -21.04 -10.33 5.47
C ALA A 132 -20.45 -8.94 5.76
N HIS A 133 -21.26 -7.88 5.63
CA HIS A 133 -20.88 -6.49 5.94
C HIS A 133 -20.39 -6.28 7.37
N ARG A 134 -20.85 -7.09 8.33
CA ARG A 134 -20.41 -6.97 9.72
C ARG A 134 -18.93 -7.36 9.92
N TYR A 135 -18.39 -8.26 9.09
CA TYR A 135 -17.08 -8.87 9.36
C TYR A 135 -15.90 -8.16 8.70
N TYR A 136 -16.08 -7.60 7.50
CA TYR A 136 -14.94 -7.03 6.77
C TYR A 136 -14.45 -5.65 7.25
N PRO A 137 -15.29 -4.70 7.73
CA PRO A 137 -14.80 -3.39 8.17
C PRO A 137 -13.73 -3.45 9.27
N PRO A 138 -13.87 -4.26 10.35
CA PRO A 138 -12.82 -4.34 11.37
C PRO A 138 -11.53 -4.98 10.84
N VAL A 139 -11.62 -5.92 9.91
CA VAL A 139 -10.44 -6.55 9.30
C VAL A 139 -9.70 -5.55 8.41
N ILE A 140 -10.42 -4.84 7.53
CA ILE A 140 -9.85 -3.79 6.68
C ILE A 140 -9.23 -2.69 7.55
N ALA A 141 -9.90 -2.28 8.62
CA ALA A 141 -9.38 -1.27 9.55
C ALA A 141 -8.09 -1.75 10.24
N ALA A 142 -8.03 -3.00 10.71
CA ALA A 142 -6.84 -3.55 11.34
C ALA A 142 -5.64 -3.55 10.36
N VAL A 143 -5.85 -4.02 9.13
CA VAL A 143 -4.78 -4.08 8.13
C VAL A 143 -4.37 -2.69 7.64
N SER A 144 -5.32 -1.76 7.50
CA SER A 144 -5.04 -0.35 7.22
C SER A 144 -4.23 0.31 8.34
N THR A 145 -4.46 -0.09 9.59
CA THR A 145 -3.70 0.42 10.75
C THR A 145 -2.25 -0.06 10.69
N VAL A 146 -2.00 -1.32 10.33
CA VAL A 146 -0.65 -1.86 10.10
C VAL A 146 0.10 -1.03 9.05
N MET A 147 -0.56 -0.72 7.93
CA MET A 147 -0.02 0.17 6.90
C MET A 147 0.26 1.58 7.45
N GLY A 148 -0.68 2.15 8.22
CA GLY A 148 -0.57 3.47 8.85
C GLY A 148 0.61 3.58 9.82
N ILE A 149 0.91 2.53 10.59
CA ILE A 149 2.11 2.48 11.45
C ILE A 149 3.38 2.67 10.62
N GLY A 150 3.44 2.06 9.43
CA GLY A 150 4.56 2.24 8.50
C GLY A 150 4.74 3.68 8.05
N PHE A 151 3.64 4.39 7.75
CA PHE A 151 3.67 5.82 7.44
C PHE A 151 4.14 6.67 8.62
N TRP A 152 3.69 6.37 9.84
CA TRP A 152 4.15 7.07 11.03
C TRP A 152 5.64 6.86 11.30
N CYS A 153 6.15 5.63 11.13
CA CYS A 153 7.58 5.36 11.17
C CYS A 153 8.35 6.18 10.13
N TYR A 154 7.81 6.27 8.90
CA TYR A 154 8.40 7.08 7.84
C TYR A 154 8.49 8.56 8.24
N PHE A 155 7.35 9.17 8.60
CA PHE A 155 7.30 10.59 8.97
C PHE A 155 8.17 10.91 10.17
N ALA A 156 8.15 10.06 11.21
CA ALA A 156 9.01 10.23 12.37
C ALA A 156 10.49 10.24 11.97
N ASN A 157 10.94 9.33 11.11
CA ASN A 157 12.34 9.28 10.67
C ASN A 157 12.75 10.53 9.89
N ILE A 158 11.88 10.98 8.96
CA ILE A 158 12.12 12.17 8.15
C ILE A 158 12.16 13.42 9.02
N PHE A 159 11.18 13.58 9.93
CA PHE A 159 11.09 14.72 10.83
C PHE A 159 12.30 14.83 11.76
N LEU A 160 12.71 13.71 12.37
CA LEU A 160 13.89 13.68 13.23
C LEU A 160 15.17 13.99 12.46
N THR A 161 15.31 13.45 11.24
CA THR A 161 16.45 13.76 10.35
C THR A 161 16.46 15.25 9.99
N ALA A 162 15.32 15.83 9.62
CA ALA A 162 15.20 17.25 9.27
C ALA A 162 15.51 18.17 10.47
N ARG A 163 15.03 17.80 11.67
CA ARG A 163 15.31 18.53 12.91
C ARG A 163 16.80 18.53 13.24
N ASP A 164 17.47 17.38 13.07
CA ASP A 164 18.90 17.25 13.33
C ASP A 164 19.72 18.07 12.32
N ILE A 165 19.28 18.12 11.05
CA ILE A 165 19.87 19.01 10.03
C ILE A 165 19.72 20.48 10.43
N TYR A 166 18.51 20.90 10.84
CA TYR A 166 18.23 22.29 11.22
C TYR A 166 19.08 22.76 12.40
N LYS A 167 19.17 21.93 13.47
CA LYS A 167 20.00 22.23 14.65
C LYS A 167 21.50 22.27 14.36
N SER A 168 21.93 21.66 13.26
CA SER A 168 23.33 21.58 12.86
C SER A 168 23.78 22.70 11.92
N ARG A 169 22.87 23.62 11.57
CA ARG A 169 23.22 24.82 10.78
C ARG A 169 23.92 25.84 11.70
N PRO A 170 25.07 26.38 11.27
CA PRO A 170 25.81 27.40 12.03
C PRO A 170 25.02 28.71 12.17
#